data_AF-A0ABD7DAM5-F1
#
_entry.id   AF-A0ABD7DAM5-F1
#
_cell.length_a   1.000
_cell.length_b   1.000
_cell.length_c   1.000
_cell.angle_alpha   90.00
_cell.angle_beta   90.00
_cell.angle_gamma   90.00
#
_symmetry.space_group_name_H-M   'P 1'
#
loop_
_entity.id
_entity.type
_entity.pdbx_description
1 polymer ?
#
loop_
_entity_poly.entity_id
_entity_poly.type
_entity_poly.pdbx_seq_one_letter_code
_entity_poly.pdbx_strand_id
1 'polypeptide(L)'
;MTHSNEKKSHAFKGIGEKLNPTIYQVRFMKLDEPIQFEAFPELKELGDWLSTSTHMWSCHSTMYKYNREKFEKKFLEITKLTADHVLISTGGVGFNFMSPGWRNSL
;
A
#
# COMPACT_ATOMS: atom_id res chain seq x y z
N MET A 1 -9.21 -14.13 57.53
CA MET A 1 -8.49 -14.56 56.32
C MET A 1 -9.47 -14.55 55.17
N THR A 2 -9.43 -13.50 54.35
CA THR A 2 -10.24 -13.34 53.14
C THR A 2 -9.26 -13.25 51.99
N HIS A 3 -9.29 -14.25 51.11
CA HIS A 3 -8.46 -14.30 49.92
C HIS A 3 -8.97 -13.26 48.91
N SER A 4 -8.24 -12.16 48.75
CA SER A 4 -8.42 -11.25 47.62
C SER A 4 -8.08 -12.00 46.33
N ASN A 5 -9.10 -12.23 45.52
CA ASN A 5 -8.95 -12.71 44.15
C ASN A 5 -8.67 -11.49 43.27
N GLU A 6 -7.41 -11.04 43.25
CA GLU A 6 -6.96 -10.03 42.29
C GLU A 6 -7.05 -10.62 40.88
N LYS A 7 -8.16 -10.29 40.22
CA LYS A 7 -8.30 -10.39 38.77
C LYS A 7 -7.23 -9.47 38.17
N LYS A 8 -6.05 -10.02 37.86
CA LYS A 8 -5.06 -9.37 37.00
C LYS A 8 -5.72 -9.18 35.63
N SER A 9 -6.38 -8.04 35.46
CA SER A 9 -6.63 -7.50 34.14
C SER A 9 -5.25 -7.25 33.54
N HIS A 10 -4.83 -8.12 32.63
CA HIS A 10 -3.77 -7.81 31.68
C HIS A 10 -4.25 -6.56 30.94
N ALA A 11 -3.84 -5.41 31.45
CA ALA A 11 -3.94 -4.15 30.76
C ALA A 11 -3.08 -4.30 29.50
N PHE A 12 -3.73 -4.67 28.40
CA PHE A 12 -3.19 -4.54 27.07
C PHE A 12 -2.78 -3.07 26.90
N LYS A 13 -1.50 -2.82 27.12
CA LYS A 13 -0.86 -1.53 26.88
C LYS A 13 -1.03 -1.25 25.39
N GLY A 14 -1.90 -0.29 25.08
CA GLY A 14 -2.46 0.02 23.77
C GLY A 14 -1.59 -0.32 22.57
N ILE A 15 -1.88 -1.46 21.94
CA ILE A 15 -1.49 -1.79 20.57
C ILE A 15 -2.48 -1.03 19.67
N GLY A 16 -2.39 0.29 19.69
CA GLY A 16 -3.46 1.20 19.26
C GLY A 16 -3.19 1.98 17.98
N GLU A 17 -2.00 1.90 17.40
CA GLU A 17 -1.84 2.31 16.01
C GLU A 17 -2.32 1.17 15.13
N LYS A 18 -3.61 1.19 14.84
CA LYS A 18 -4.20 0.47 13.72
C LYS A 18 -3.42 0.89 12.47
N LEU A 19 -2.39 0.12 12.12
CA LEU A 19 -1.58 0.31 10.92
C LEU A 19 -2.56 0.25 9.74
N ASN A 20 -3.03 1.40 9.28
CA ASN A 20 -3.73 1.54 8.02
C ASN A 20 -2.62 1.58 6.96
N PRO A 21 -2.31 0.45 6.28
CA PRO A 21 -1.31 0.47 5.22
C PRO A 21 -1.75 1.47 4.15
N THR A 22 -0.84 2.36 3.75
CA THR A 22 -1.09 3.22 2.59
C THR A 22 -0.75 2.41 1.35
N ILE A 23 -1.78 1.88 0.68
CA ILE A 23 -1.61 1.25 -0.63
C ILE A 23 -1.85 2.29 -1.71
N TYR A 24 -0.88 2.42 -2.60
CA TYR A 24 -1.00 3.11 -3.86
C TYR A 24 -1.32 2.11 -4.96
N GLN A 25 -2.36 2.39 -5.74
CA GLN A 25 -2.62 1.71 -6.99
C GLN A 25 -2.19 2.58 -8.15
N VAL A 26 -1.43 1.99 -9.05
CA VAL A 26 -0.91 2.60 -10.28
C VAL A 26 -1.62 1.92 -11.44
N ARG A 27 -2.50 2.63 -12.14
CA ARG A 27 -3.22 2.11 -13.30
C ARG A 27 -2.65 2.69 -14.59
N PHE A 28 -2.40 1.84 -15.58
CA PHE A 28 -1.89 2.24 -16.88
C PHE A 28 -3.04 2.44 -17.86
N MET A 29 -3.12 3.61 -18.50
CA MET A 29 -4.28 4.02 -19.31
C MET A 29 -4.01 4.02 -20.82
N LYS A 30 -2.80 4.38 -21.25
CA LYS A 30 -2.46 4.63 -22.66
C LYS A 30 -1.02 4.20 -22.97
N LEU A 31 -0.69 2.95 -22.65
CA LEU A 31 0.61 2.39 -23.03
C LEU A 31 0.47 1.69 -24.38
N ASP A 32 1.37 1.98 -25.31
CA ASP A 32 1.47 1.28 -26.59
C ASP A 32 1.88 -0.19 -26.39
N GLU A 33 2.70 -0.46 -25.36
CA GLU A 33 3.14 -1.80 -24.98
C GLU A 33 3.02 -2.03 -23.46
N PRO A 34 2.72 -3.27 -23.01
CA PRO A 34 2.73 -3.59 -21.59
C PRO A 34 4.11 -3.36 -20.98
N ILE A 35 4.16 -2.62 -19.87
CA ILE A 35 5.40 -2.44 -19.13
C ILE A 35 5.65 -3.62 -18.19
N GLN A 36 6.90 -4.05 -18.13
CA GLN A 36 7.36 -5.10 -17.20
C GLN A 36 7.91 -4.44 -15.94
N PHE A 37 7.54 -4.96 -14.77
CA PHE A 37 8.01 -4.43 -13.50
C PHE A 37 9.53 -4.62 -13.33
N GLU A 38 10.05 -5.72 -13.87
CA GLU A 38 11.47 -6.10 -13.84
C GLU A 38 12.37 -5.09 -14.55
N ALA A 39 11.82 -4.28 -15.46
CA ALA A 39 12.54 -3.20 -16.11
C ALA A 39 12.88 -2.01 -15.17
N PHE A 40 12.26 -1.96 -13.98
CA PHE A 40 12.39 -0.84 -13.04
C PHE A 40 12.72 -1.31 -11.62
N PRO A 41 13.91 -1.89 -11.38
CA PRO A 41 14.30 -2.42 -10.08
C PRO A 41 14.29 -1.36 -8.96
N GLU A 42 14.51 -0.08 -9.30
CA GLU A 42 14.50 1.06 -8.37
C GLU A 42 13.10 1.33 -7.78
N LEU A 43 12.03 0.79 -8.37
CA LEU A 43 10.68 0.92 -7.81
C LEU A 43 10.58 0.31 -6.41
N LYS A 44 11.44 -0.65 -6.07
CA LYS A 44 11.54 -1.21 -4.71
C LYS A 44 11.83 -0.15 -3.64
N GLU A 45 12.41 0.99 -4.00
CA GLU A 45 12.61 2.11 -3.08
C GLU A 45 11.30 2.80 -2.66
N LEU A 46 10.24 2.67 -3.46
CA LEU A 46 8.94 3.29 -3.18
C LEU A 46 8.12 2.53 -2.14
N GLY A 47 8.43 1.26 -1.92
CA GLY A 47 7.75 0.38 -0.97
C GLY A 47 7.63 -1.05 -1.46
N ASP A 48 6.78 -1.82 -0.79
CA ASP A 48 6.54 -3.22 -1.09
C ASP A 48 5.50 -3.36 -2.20
N TRP A 49 5.90 -3.90 -3.35
CA TRP A 49 4.97 -4.13 -4.46
C TRP A 49 4.22 -5.43 -4.26
N LEU A 50 2.90 -5.30 -4.07
CA LEU A 50 1.99 -6.40 -3.75
C LEU A 50 1.47 -7.12 -5.00
N SER A 51 1.38 -6.40 -6.12
CA SER A 51 0.87 -6.93 -7.38
C SER A 51 1.40 -6.11 -8.54
N THR A 52 1.83 -6.79 -9.60
CA THR A 52 2.45 -6.19 -10.79
C THR A 52 1.86 -6.77 -12.08
N SER A 53 0.58 -6.51 -12.33
CA SER A 53 -0.09 -6.94 -13.58
C SER A 53 0.21 -6.01 -14.76
N THR A 54 -0.16 -6.39 -15.99
CA THR A 54 0.06 -5.56 -17.19
C THR A 54 -0.63 -4.19 -17.17
N HIS A 55 -1.74 -4.05 -16.42
CA HIS A 55 -2.56 -2.83 -16.43
C HIS A 55 -2.60 -2.11 -15.09
N MET A 56 -2.19 -2.77 -14.00
CA MET A 56 -2.30 -2.20 -12.68
C MET A 56 -1.27 -2.79 -11.73
N TRP A 57 -0.56 -1.91 -11.03
CA TRP A 57 0.36 -2.26 -9.97
C TRP A 57 -0.15 -1.74 -8.62
N SER A 58 0.17 -2.45 -7.55
CA SER A 58 -0.17 -2.07 -6.18
C SER A 58 1.08 -2.03 -5.32
N CYS A 59 1.33 -0.90 -4.67
CA CYS A 59 2.48 -0.68 -3.80
C CYS A 59 2.00 -0.31 -2.40
N HIS A 60 2.46 -1.05 -1.40
CA HIS A 60 2.38 -0.63 -0.01
C HIS A 60 3.59 0.26 0.32
N SER A 61 3.35 1.57 0.43
CA SER A 61 4.40 2.53 0.73
C SER A 61 4.29 3.02 2.17
N THR A 62 5.27 2.66 2.99
CA THR A 62 5.43 3.20 4.35
C THR A 62 6.09 4.59 4.32
N MET A 63 6.98 4.82 3.34
CA MET A 63 7.74 6.08 3.18
C MET A 63 6.85 7.26 2.78
N TYR A 64 5.88 7.02 1.89
CA TYR A 64 4.99 8.08 1.38
C TYR A 64 3.58 7.96 1.96
N LYS A 65 3.44 7.61 3.24
CA LYS A 65 2.12 7.49 3.90
C LYS A 65 1.28 8.76 3.68
N TYR A 66 0.13 8.63 3.01
CA TYR A 66 -0.79 9.71 2.62
C TYR A 66 -0.19 10.84 1.75
N ASN A 67 1.00 10.66 1.16
CA ASN A 67 1.61 11.64 0.26
C ASN A 67 1.65 11.13 -1.19
N ARG A 68 0.48 11.16 -1.83
CA ARG A 68 0.29 10.69 -3.22
C ARG A 68 1.17 11.44 -4.21
N GLU A 69 1.29 12.76 -4.06
CA GLU A 69 2.04 13.60 -4.99
C GLU A 69 3.53 13.28 -4.99
N LYS A 70 4.15 13.06 -3.82
CA LYS A 70 5.56 12.66 -3.75
C LYS A 70 5.78 11.25 -4.29
N PHE A 71 4.87 10.32 -3.98
CA PHE A 71 4.92 8.97 -4.54
C PHE A 71 4.83 9.01 -6.07
N GLU A 72 3.86 9.73 -6.61
CA GLU A 72 3.65 9.92 -8.05
C GLU A 72 4.87 10.55 -8.72
N LYS A 73 5.40 11.63 -8.14
CA LYS A 73 6.61 12.27 -8.68
C LYS A 73 7.78 11.30 -8.77
N LYS A 74 8.06 10.54 -7.70
CA LYS A 74 9.19 9.60 -7.67
C LYS A 74 8.95 8.38 -8.58
N PHE A 75 7.70 7.91 -8.67
CA PHE A 75 7.30 6.86 -9.61
C PHE A 75 7.55 7.26 -11.07
N LEU A 76 7.11 8.45 -11.47
CA LEU A 76 7.34 8.96 -12.83
C LEU A 76 8.83 9.25 -13.08
N GLU A 77 9.56 9.70 -12.06
CA GLU A 77 11.02 9.90 -12.16
C GLU A 77 11.78 8.60 -12.46
N ILE A 78 11.39 7.49 -11.84
CA ILE A 78 11.98 6.15 -12.05
C ILE A 78 11.54 5.58 -13.40
N THR A 79 10.23 5.55 -13.66
CA THR A 79 9.67 4.88 -14.84
C THR A 79 9.82 5.65 -16.14
N LYS A 80 10.12 6.96 -16.05
CA LYS A 80 10.13 7.90 -17.19
C LYS A 80 8.81 7.95 -17.97
N LEU A 81 7.73 7.44 -17.38
CA LEU A 81 6.39 7.53 -17.95
C LEU A 81 5.87 8.96 -17.84
N THR A 82 4.99 9.31 -18.76
CA THR A 82 4.27 10.58 -18.72
C THR A 82 3.06 10.46 -17.78
N ALA A 83 2.73 11.56 -17.10
CA ALA A 83 1.65 11.58 -16.11
C ALA A 83 0.27 11.26 -16.71
N ASP A 84 0.07 11.49 -18.01
CA ASP A 84 -1.18 11.17 -18.71
C ASP A 84 -1.35 9.66 -19.01
N HIS A 85 -0.29 8.88 -18.91
CA HIS A 85 -0.32 7.43 -19.11
C HIS A 85 -0.62 6.66 -17.82
N VAL A 86 -0.58 7.32 -16.67
CA VAL A 86 -0.64 6.70 -15.34
C VAL A 86 -1.66 7.38 -14.45
N LEU A 87 -2.57 6.61 -13.85
CA LEU A 87 -3.47 7.09 -12.81
C LEU A 87 -3.08 6.47 -11.47
N ILE A 88 -2.65 7.30 -10.51
CA ILE A 88 -2.29 6.85 -9.17
C ILE A 88 -3.38 7.19 -8.17
N SER A 89 -3.91 6.17 -7.48
CA SER A 89 -4.95 6.28 -6.47
C SER A 89 -4.48 5.76 -5.11
N THR A 90 -4.96 6.36 -4.02
CA THR A 90 -4.75 5.86 -2.64
C THR A 90 -5.90 4.97 -2.23
N GLY A 91 -5.60 3.75 -1.78
CA GLY A 91 -6.62 2.72 -1.64
C GLY A 91 -7.06 2.21 -3.00
N GLY A 92 -7.28 0.91 -3.11
CA GLY A 92 -7.54 0.34 -4.41
C GLY A 92 -8.97 0.58 -4.90
N VAL A 93 -9.15 0.68 -6.21
CA VAL A 93 -10.48 0.58 -6.84
C VAL A 93 -10.99 -0.84 -6.55
N GLY A 94 -11.93 -0.96 -5.62
CA GLY A 94 -12.42 -2.24 -5.08
C GLY A 94 -11.64 -2.79 -3.86
N PHE A 95 -10.52 -2.17 -3.48
CA PHE A 95 -9.76 -2.55 -2.29
C PHE A 95 -10.24 -1.73 -1.10
N ASN A 96 -11.39 -2.14 -0.56
CA ASN A 96 -11.93 -1.54 0.65
C ASN A 96 -11.15 -2.13 1.85
N PHE A 97 -10.26 -1.36 2.48
CA PHE A 97 -9.58 -1.77 3.73
C PHE A 97 -10.56 -2.05 4.88
N MET A 98 -11.82 -1.66 4.72
CA MET A 98 -12.92 -1.94 5.63
C MET A 98 -13.65 -3.25 5.30
N SER A 99 -13.34 -3.92 4.18
CA SER A 99 -13.94 -5.22 3.83
C SER A 99 -13.38 -6.31 4.75
N PRO A 100 -14.22 -7.04 5.50
CA PRO A 100 -13.78 -7.99 6.54
C PRO A 100 -12.81 -9.10 6.08
N GLY A 101 -12.64 -9.35 4.77
CA GLY A 101 -11.85 -10.44 4.22
C GLY A 101 -10.36 -10.16 3.96
N TRP A 102 -9.88 -8.91 4.03
CA TRP A 102 -8.49 -8.61 3.61
C TRP A 102 -7.40 -9.16 4.55
N ARG A 103 -7.75 -9.46 5.81
CA ARG A 103 -6.79 -9.95 6.82
C ARG A 103 -6.55 -11.46 6.80
N ASN A 104 -7.38 -12.23 6.10
CA ASN A 104 -7.33 -13.71 6.17
C ASN A 104 -6.54 -14.34 5.01
N SER A 105 -5.75 -13.57 4.27
CA SER A 105 -5.02 -14.04 3.07
C SER A 105 -3.49 -14.00 3.22
N LEU A 106 -2.97 -13.90 4.44
CA LEU A 106 -1.54 -13.99 4.75
C LEU A 106 -1.24 -15.26 5.56
#